data_AF-A0A8J7Q036-F1
#
_entry.id   AF-A0A8J7Q036-F1
#
_cell.length_a   1.000
_cell.length_b   1.000
_cell.length_c   1.000
_cell.angle_alpha   90.00
_cell.angle_beta   90.00
_cell.angle_gamma   90.00
#
_symmetry.space_group_name_H-M   'P 1'
#
loop_
_entity.id
_entity.type
_entity.pdbx_description
1 polymer ?
#
loop_
_entity_poly.entity_id
_entity_poly.type
_entity_poly.pdbx_seq_one_letter_code
_entity_poly.pdbx_strand_id
1 'polypeptide(L)'
;MARPLTIGAFHGSDLRLHWSWPLLPAGAVAYSLVAHPWRLAAFYVLLLAAAYVCVLAHEGVQHLAARRFGVGARDVTLYPFWAVARLTRLSDRPWQEVYIAATGPVTFALIAAAIGWALALAGDGVALPDEPVGVNPRAFLIHLFWANVLLAAFHCLPILPLDAGRAVRAFAAMSTSRLRATEVVAALSTFGAGFLLIAAVAWFRSPLVGVTAVLVYLGAQEDLGTTWYFAGIRHAPDELTDAPAAVVPVDQVVTPDCRPDEPDFTGFTWNRRARLWIEWRDGQPVSANALIGDGRP
;
A
#
# COMPACT_ATOMS: atom_id res chain seq x y z
N MET A 1 10.10 14.57 -11.18
CA MET A 1 9.69 13.19 -10.83
C MET A 1 9.11 12.51 -12.07
N ALA A 2 9.55 11.31 -12.41
CA ALA A 2 9.03 10.59 -13.57
C ALA A 2 7.56 10.20 -13.35
N ARG A 3 6.69 10.49 -14.34
CA ARG A 3 5.26 10.19 -14.25
C ARG A 3 5.04 8.67 -14.26
N PRO A 4 4.17 8.12 -13.39
CA PRO A 4 3.82 6.70 -13.43
C PRO A 4 3.08 6.37 -14.73
N LEU A 5 3.37 5.20 -15.28
CA LEU A 5 2.80 4.74 -16.56
C LEU A 5 1.39 4.18 -16.31
N THR A 6 0.38 4.67 -17.03
CA THR A 6 -0.96 4.08 -16.94
C THR A 6 -1.02 2.80 -17.77
N ILE A 7 -1.30 1.66 -17.13
CA ILE A 7 -1.34 0.34 -17.77
C ILE A 7 -2.76 -0.01 -18.22
N GLY A 8 -3.77 0.54 -17.56
CA GLY A 8 -5.17 0.32 -17.89
C GLY A 8 -6.10 0.97 -16.86
N ALA A 9 -7.40 0.72 -17.00
CA ALA A 9 -8.40 1.11 -16.02
C ALA A 9 -9.04 -0.15 -15.42
N PHE A 10 -9.07 -0.23 -14.08
CA PHE A 10 -9.76 -1.31 -13.38
C PHE A 10 -10.94 -0.73 -12.62
N HIS A 11 -12.16 -1.09 -13.02
CA HIS A 11 -13.40 -0.72 -12.34
C HIS A 11 -13.57 0.79 -12.08
N GLY A 12 -13.13 1.64 -13.02
CA GLY A 12 -13.27 3.10 -12.93
C GLY A 12 -12.11 3.83 -12.25
N SER A 13 -11.03 3.12 -11.91
CA SER A 13 -9.79 3.68 -11.37
C SER A 13 -8.61 3.38 -12.31
N ASP A 14 -7.73 4.35 -12.51
CA ASP A 14 -6.53 4.13 -13.34
C ASP A 14 -5.57 3.19 -12.61
N LEU A 15 -5.15 2.11 -13.26
CA LEU A 15 -4.05 1.27 -12.78
C LEU A 15 -2.75 1.82 -13.36
N ARG A 16 -1.86 2.26 -12.49
CA ARG A 16 -0.59 2.89 -12.83
C ARG A 16 0.58 2.06 -12.35
N LEU A 17 1.66 2.03 -13.12
CA LEU A 17 2.94 1.43 -12.76
C LEU A 17 3.92 2.53 -12.40
N HIS A 18 4.46 2.49 -11.19
CA HIS A 18 5.58 3.35 -10.87
C HIS A 18 6.83 2.87 -11.63
N TRP A 19 7.69 3.79 -12.08
CA TRP A 19 8.89 3.46 -12.85
C TRP A 19 9.86 2.54 -12.09
N SER A 20 9.80 2.55 -10.75
CA SER A 20 10.63 1.67 -9.93
C SER A 20 10.09 0.24 -9.85
N TRP A 21 8.80 0.01 -10.15
CA TRP A 21 8.15 -1.30 -10.07
C TRP A 21 8.98 -2.45 -10.67
N PRO A 22 9.55 -2.34 -11.89
CA PRO A 22 10.33 -3.43 -12.47
C PRO A 22 11.64 -3.76 -11.73
N LEU A 23 12.16 -2.89 -10.86
CA LEU A 23 13.46 -3.11 -10.21
C LEU A 23 13.50 -4.37 -9.34
N LEU A 24 12.45 -4.61 -8.56
CA LEU A 24 12.36 -5.80 -7.71
C LEU A 24 12.25 -7.09 -8.53
N PRO A 25 11.26 -7.26 -9.43
CA PRO A 25 11.18 -8.48 -10.23
C PRO A 25 12.41 -8.65 -11.12
N ALA A 26 12.98 -7.59 -11.69
CA ALA A 26 14.22 -7.68 -12.46
C ALA A 26 15.41 -8.12 -11.59
N GLY A 27 15.54 -7.57 -10.38
CA GLY A 27 16.57 -7.97 -9.42
C GLY A 27 16.42 -9.44 -8.98
N ALA A 28 15.19 -9.88 -8.71
CA ALA A 28 14.91 -11.27 -8.36
C ALA A 28 15.19 -12.24 -9.52
N VAL A 29 14.84 -11.85 -10.75
CA VAL A 29 15.17 -12.61 -11.98
C VAL A 29 16.70 -12.69 -12.14
N ALA A 30 17.40 -11.56 -12.06
CA ALA A 30 18.85 -11.52 -12.21
C ALA A 30 19.55 -12.38 -11.14
N TYR A 31 19.14 -12.25 -9.88
CA TYR A 31 19.64 -13.10 -8.79
C TYR A 31 19.38 -14.58 -9.06
N SER A 32 18.17 -14.93 -9.48
CA SER A 32 17.79 -16.33 -9.75
C SER A 32 18.63 -16.95 -10.86
N LEU A 33 18.90 -16.19 -11.94
CA LEU A 33 19.73 -16.64 -13.06
C LEU A 33 21.21 -16.82 -12.71
N VAL A 34 21.70 -16.08 -11.72
CA VAL A 34 23.08 -16.21 -11.21
C VAL A 34 23.21 -17.33 -10.19
N ALA A 35 22.22 -17.47 -9.30
CA ALA A 35 22.26 -18.41 -8.19
C ALA A 35 21.84 -19.85 -8.56
N HIS A 36 21.07 -20.03 -9.64
CA HIS A 36 20.46 -21.32 -9.98
C HIS A 36 20.60 -21.69 -11.47
N PRO A 37 20.55 -22.99 -11.81
CA PRO A 37 20.44 -23.43 -13.21
C PRO A 37 19.19 -22.86 -13.88
N TRP A 38 19.25 -22.65 -15.20
CA TRP A 38 18.21 -21.94 -15.97
C TRP A 38 16.77 -22.46 -15.76
N ARG A 39 16.58 -23.78 -15.60
CA ARG A 39 15.25 -24.38 -15.37
C ARG A 39 14.66 -23.97 -14.03
N LEU A 40 15.49 -23.99 -12.98
CA LEU A 40 15.09 -23.63 -11.64
C LEU A 40 14.93 -22.11 -11.51
N ALA A 41 15.80 -21.34 -12.17
CA ALA A 41 15.64 -19.89 -12.29
C ALA A 41 14.31 -19.54 -12.98
N ALA A 42 13.98 -20.17 -14.12
CA ALA A 42 12.71 -19.96 -14.80
C ALA A 42 11.50 -20.34 -13.93
N PHE A 43 11.61 -21.43 -13.15
CA PHE A 43 10.59 -21.83 -12.19
C PHE A 43 10.32 -20.73 -11.14
N TYR A 44 11.36 -20.20 -10.49
CA TYR A 44 11.19 -19.13 -9.49
C TYR A 44 10.68 -17.83 -10.10
N VAL A 45 11.09 -17.49 -11.32
CA VAL A 45 10.59 -16.30 -12.03
C VAL A 45 9.09 -16.43 -12.33
N LEU A 46 8.65 -17.58 -12.82
CA LEU A 46 7.23 -17.85 -13.06
C LEU A 46 6.44 -17.87 -11.75
N LEU A 47 7.02 -18.42 -10.67
CA LEU A 47 6.40 -18.44 -9.36
C LEU A 47 6.22 -17.02 -8.81
N LEU A 48 7.24 -16.17 -8.94
CA LEU A 48 7.18 -14.75 -8.57
C LEU A 48 6.10 -14.01 -9.38
N ALA A 49 6.03 -14.24 -10.68
CA ALA A 49 5.00 -13.65 -11.53
C ALA A 49 3.58 -14.08 -11.08
N ALA A 50 3.37 -15.36 -10.77
CA ALA A 50 2.10 -15.85 -10.25
C ALA A 50 1.77 -15.25 -8.87
N ALA A 51 2.76 -15.08 -7.99
CA ALA A 51 2.57 -14.42 -6.70
C ALA A 51 2.14 -12.95 -6.88
N TYR A 52 2.74 -12.21 -7.82
CA TYR A 52 2.29 -10.86 -8.15
C TYR A 52 0.83 -10.84 -8.63
N VAL A 53 0.40 -11.79 -9.45
CA VAL A 53 -1.00 -11.90 -9.86
C VAL A 53 -1.93 -12.11 -8.65
N CYS A 54 -1.51 -12.91 -7.66
CA CYS A 54 -2.26 -13.08 -6.41
C CYS A 54 -2.36 -11.78 -5.62
N VAL A 55 -1.27 -11.01 -5.53
CA VAL A 55 -1.27 -9.68 -4.90
C VAL A 55 -2.18 -8.70 -5.65
N LEU A 56 -2.18 -8.71 -6.97
CA LEU A 56 -3.12 -7.89 -7.76
C LEU A 56 -4.58 -8.28 -7.52
N ALA A 57 -4.87 -9.58 -7.41
CA ALA A 57 -6.21 -10.06 -7.06
C ALA A 57 -6.63 -9.57 -5.65
N HIS A 58 -5.72 -9.66 -4.68
CA HIS A 58 -5.91 -9.10 -3.34
C HIS A 58 -6.25 -7.61 -3.36
N GLU A 59 -5.43 -6.79 -4.02
CA GLU A 59 -5.67 -5.35 -4.16
C GLU A 59 -6.99 -5.05 -4.87
N GLY A 60 -7.30 -5.83 -5.91
CA GLY A 60 -8.55 -5.71 -6.66
C GLY A 60 -9.79 -5.99 -5.80
N VAL A 61 -9.74 -7.00 -4.93
CA VAL A 61 -10.82 -7.33 -3.98
C VAL A 61 -10.96 -6.25 -2.92
N GLN A 62 -9.86 -5.76 -2.34
CA GLN A 62 -9.90 -4.65 -1.38
C GLN A 62 -10.52 -3.40 -2.01
N HIS A 63 -10.10 -3.07 -3.23
CA HIS A 63 -10.64 -1.93 -3.96
C HIS A 63 -12.15 -2.08 -4.21
N LEU A 64 -12.60 -3.27 -4.62
CA LEU A 64 -14.02 -3.55 -4.80
C LEU A 64 -14.80 -3.42 -3.48
N ALA A 65 -14.26 -3.92 -2.37
CA ALA A 65 -14.85 -3.78 -1.04
C ALA A 65 -14.97 -2.31 -0.63
N ALA A 66 -13.93 -1.51 -0.89
CA ALA A 66 -13.92 -0.08 -0.56
C ALA A 66 -14.97 0.71 -1.37
N ARG A 67 -15.15 0.39 -2.65
CA ARG A 67 -16.18 0.99 -3.51
C ARG A 67 -17.60 0.76 -2.99
N ARG A 68 -17.89 -0.37 -2.34
CA ARG A 68 -19.22 -0.62 -1.74
C ARG A 68 -19.57 0.37 -0.64
N PHE A 69 -18.58 1.00 -0.02
CA PHE A 69 -18.78 2.05 0.98
C PHE A 69 -18.60 3.46 0.43
N GLY A 70 -18.48 3.62 -0.88
CA GLY A 70 -18.20 4.92 -1.52
C GLY A 70 -16.76 5.41 -1.29
N VAL A 71 -15.88 4.57 -0.76
CA VAL A 71 -14.46 4.85 -0.52
C VAL A 71 -13.68 4.35 -1.75
N GLY A 72 -13.89 4.99 -2.90
CA GLY A 72 -13.21 4.62 -4.15
C GLY A 72 -11.77 5.12 -4.18
N ALA A 73 -10.95 4.57 -5.08
CA ALA A 73 -9.67 5.16 -5.46
C ALA A 73 -9.81 5.86 -6.82
N ARG A 74 -9.19 7.03 -6.99
CA ARG A 74 -9.06 7.69 -8.29
C ARG A 74 -8.10 6.90 -9.18
N ASP A 75 -7.01 6.43 -8.59
CA ASP A 75 -6.03 5.57 -9.23
C ASP A 75 -5.28 4.73 -8.20
N VAL A 76 -4.73 3.62 -8.67
CA VAL A 76 -3.89 2.70 -7.91
C VAL A 76 -2.54 2.64 -8.59
N THR A 77 -1.50 3.10 -7.91
CA THR A 77 -0.12 3.06 -8.40
C THR A 77 0.62 1.89 -7.77
N LEU A 78 1.08 0.96 -8.60
CA LEU A 78 1.87 -0.20 -8.19
C LEU A 78 3.34 0.20 -8.05
N TYR A 79 3.88 0.01 -6.85
CA TYR A 79 5.30 0.10 -6.52
C TYR A 79 5.89 -1.31 -6.43
N PRO A 80 7.23 -1.47 -6.41
CA PRO A 80 7.83 -2.80 -6.44
C PRO A 80 7.35 -3.69 -5.28
N PHE A 81 7.11 -3.08 -4.12
CA PHE A 81 6.82 -3.79 -2.87
C PHE A 81 5.39 -3.59 -2.33
N TRP A 82 4.64 -2.63 -2.86
CA TRP A 82 3.33 -2.26 -2.33
C TRP A 82 2.50 -1.52 -3.39
N ALA A 83 1.20 -1.32 -3.15
CA ALA A 83 0.34 -0.52 -4.00
C ALA A 83 -0.15 0.71 -3.23
N VAL A 84 -0.13 1.88 -3.88
CA VAL A 84 -0.66 3.13 -3.33
C VAL A 84 -1.95 3.46 -4.05
N ALA A 85 -3.06 3.37 -3.32
CA ALA A 85 -4.35 3.83 -3.81
C ALA A 85 -4.57 5.30 -3.41
N ARG A 86 -4.74 6.19 -4.40
CA ARG A 86 -5.21 7.55 -4.14
C ARG A 86 -6.71 7.53 -3.91
N LEU A 87 -7.12 7.49 -2.65
CA LEU A 87 -8.52 7.46 -2.26
C LEU A 87 -9.23 8.77 -2.63
N THR A 88 -10.47 8.68 -3.11
CA THR A 88 -11.32 9.85 -3.40
C THR A 88 -11.83 10.52 -2.13
N ARG A 89 -11.92 9.75 -1.05
CA ARG A 89 -12.33 10.19 0.29
C ARG A 89 -11.86 9.19 1.33
N LEU A 90 -11.74 9.64 2.57
CA LEU A 90 -11.53 8.76 3.71
C LEU A 90 -12.83 8.03 4.09
N SER A 91 -12.69 6.88 4.76
CA SER A 91 -13.83 6.16 5.34
C SER A 91 -14.49 6.99 6.45
N ASP A 92 -15.81 7.08 6.44
CA ASP A 92 -16.57 7.83 7.46
C ASP A 92 -16.65 7.05 8.78
N ARG A 93 -16.69 5.71 8.69
CA ARG A 93 -16.88 4.83 9.84
C ARG A 93 -15.70 3.87 10.00
N PRO A 94 -15.13 3.72 11.21
CA PRO A 94 -13.96 2.85 11.40
C PRO A 94 -14.23 1.38 11.06
N TRP A 95 -15.45 0.87 11.28
CA TRP A 95 -15.77 -0.52 10.97
C TRP A 95 -15.70 -0.84 9.46
N GLN A 96 -15.92 0.15 8.59
CA GLN A 96 -15.79 -0.03 7.14
C GLN A 96 -14.33 -0.31 6.78
N GLU A 97 -13.38 0.35 7.45
CA GLU A 97 -11.95 0.12 7.26
C GLU A 97 -11.54 -1.27 7.75
N VAL A 98 -12.10 -1.73 8.88
CA VAL A 98 -11.92 -3.12 9.36
C VAL A 98 -12.40 -4.13 8.33
N TYR A 99 -13.60 -3.93 7.76
CA TYR A 99 -14.14 -4.82 6.74
C TYR A 99 -13.25 -4.86 5.49
N ILE A 100 -12.87 -3.69 4.96
CA ILE A 100 -12.03 -3.59 3.75
C ILE A 100 -10.69 -4.30 3.99
N ALA A 101 -10.03 -4.00 5.10
CA ALA A 101 -8.75 -4.61 5.45
C ALA A 101 -8.85 -6.14 5.56
N ALA A 102 -9.91 -6.67 6.20
CA ALA A 102 -10.11 -8.11 6.33
C ALA A 102 -10.25 -8.83 4.98
N THR A 103 -10.71 -8.16 3.92
CA THR A 103 -10.83 -8.80 2.59
C THR A 103 -9.48 -9.19 1.98
N GLY A 104 -8.40 -8.55 2.40
CA GLY A 104 -7.05 -8.84 1.92
C GLY A 104 -6.58 -10.25 2.30
N PRO A 105 -6.38 -10.57 3.59
CA PRO A 105 -5.99 -11.90 4.03
C PRO A 105 -6.96 -12.99 3.57
N VAL A 106 -8.26 -12.68 3.55
CA VAL A 106 -9.29 -13.61 3.05
C VAL A 106 -9.06 -13.97 1.58
N THR A 107 -8.65 -13.02 0.74
CA THR A 107 -8.38 -13.29 -0.68
C THR A 107 -7.23 -14.29 -0.84
N PHE A 108 -6.12 -14.08 -0.13
CA PHE A 108 -4.99 -15.03 -0.15
C PHE A 108 -5.38 -16.40 0.40
N ALA A 109 -6.15 -16.45 1.50
CA ALA A 109 -6.63 -17.70 2.07
C ALA A 109 -7.56 -18.46 1.10
N LEU A 110 -8.43 -17.77 0.37
CA LEU A 110 -9.30 -18.38 -0.64
C LEU A 110 -8.50 -18.92 -1.84
N ILE A 111 -7.47 -18.18 -2.31
CA ILE A 111 -6.58 -18.66 -3.37
C ILE A 111 -5.83 -19.92 -2.90
N ALA A 112 -5.26 -19.91 -1.69
CA ALA A 112 -4.62 -21.08 -1.12
C ALA A 112 -5.60 -22.26 -0.99
N ALA A 113 -6.81 -22.03 -0.48
CA ALA A 113 -7.82 -23.08 -0.37
C ALA A 113 -8.21 -23.68 -1.73
N ALA A 114 -8.36 -22.85 -2.77
CA ALA A 114 -8.65 -23.31 -4.12
C ALA A 114 -7.52 -24.17 -4.71
N ILE A 115 -6.26 -23.76 -4.52
CA ILE A 115 -5.10 -24.54 -4.97
C ILE A 115 -5.00 -25.85 -4.19
N GLY A 116 -5.15 -25.81 -2.87
CA GLY A 116 -5.11 -27.00 -2.01
C GLY A 116 -6.21 -27.99 -2.35
N TRP A 117 -7.42 -27.50 -2.65
CA TRP A 117 -8.52 -28.32 -3.14
C TRP A 117 -8.20 -28.98 -4.48
N ALA A 118 -7.65 -28.23 -5.44
CA ALA A 118 -7.26 -28.77 -6.74
C ALA A 118 -6.17 -29.86 -6.62
N LEU A 119 -5.19 -29.66 -5.73
CA LEU A 119 -4.16 -30.67 -5.43
C LEU A 119 -4.77 -31.92 -4.78
N ALA A 120 -5.68 -31.75 -3.83
CA ALA A 120 -6.35 -32.88 -3.18
C ALA A 120 -7.16 -33.73 -4.19
N LEU A 121 -7.84 -33.10 -5.15
CA LEU A 121 -8.53 -33.80 -6.24
C LEU A 121 -7.59 -34.57 -7.16
N ALA A 122 -6.33 -34.12 -7.29
CA ALA A 122 -5.29 -34.81 -8.05
C ALA A 122 -4.62 -35.95 -7.26
N GLY A 123 -5.04 -36.20 -6.01
CA GLY A 123 -4.41 -37.18 -5.11
C GLY A 123 -3.12 -36.69 -4.47
N ASP A 124 -2.86 -35.38 -4.52
CA ASP A 124 -1.66 -34.74 -3.98
C ASP A 124 -1.91 -34.11 -2.61
N GLY A 125 -0.83 -34.02 -1.82
CA GLY A 125 -0.80 -33.29 -0.55
C GLY A 125 -0.12 -31.93 -0.68
N VAL A 126 -0.31 -31.10 0.35
CA VAL A 126 0.31 -29.76 0.49
C VAL A 126 1.48 -29.77 1.49
N ALA A 127 2.28 -30.83 1.50
CA ALA A 127 3.46 -30.89 2.35
C ALA A 127 4.36 -29.66 2.12
N LEU A 128 5.11 -29.25 3.15
CA LEU A 128 6.09 -28.18 2.99
C LEU A 128 7.05 -28.57 1.85
N PRO A 129 7.38 -27.63 0.94
CA PRO A 129 8.30 -27.94 -0.14
C PRO A 129 9.66 -28.31 0.43
N ASP A 130 10.13 -29.51 0.11
CA ASP A 130 11.49 -29.95 0.42
C ASP A 130 12.47 -29.49 -0.69
N GLU A 131 13.72 -29.25 -0.31
CA GLU A 131 14.82 -29.09 -1.25
C GLU A 131 15.45 -30.46 -1.56
N PRO A 132 15.79 -30.77 -2.83
CA PRO A 132 15.77 -29.89 -4.00
C PRO A 132 14.37 -29.75 -4.64
N VAL A 133 14.00 -28.52 -5.02
CA VAL A 133 12.75 -28.24 -5.72
C VAL A 133 12.66 -29.00 -7.05
N GLY A 134 11.68 -29.89 -7.16
CA GLY A 134 11.32 -30.51 -8.43
C GLY A 134 10.70 -29.48 -9.39
N VAL A 135 11.28 -29.29 -10.58
CA VAL A 135 10.73 -28.38 -11.59
C VAL A 135 9.58 -29.07 -12.33
N ASN A 136 8.36 -28.96 -11.79
CA ASN A 136 7.14 -29.53 -12.39
C ASN A 136 5.88 -28.76 -11.96
N PRO A 137 4.74 -28.93 -12.66
CA PRO A 137 3.50 -28.20 -12.35
C PRO A 137 2.97 -28.45 -10.93
N ARG A 138 3.13 -29.67 -10.40
CA ARG A 138 2.71 -30.01 -9.04
C ARG A 138 3.48 -29.21 -8.00
N ALA A 139 4.80 -29.19 -8.10
CA ALA A 139 5.65 -28.39 -7.22
C ALA A 139 5.31 -26.91 -7.34
N PHE A 140 5.05 -26.41 -8.55
CA PHE A 140 4.63 -25.03 -8.77
C PHE A 140 3.37 -24.68 -7.95
N LEU A 141 2.34 -25.52 -8.03
CA LEU A 141 1.10 -25.32 -7.27
C LEU A 141 1.31 -25.41 -5.76
N ILE A 142 2.13 -26.34 -5.28
CA ILE A 142 2.46 -26.46 -3.84
C ILE A 142 3.20 -25.20 -3.35
N HIS A 143 4.17 -24.69 -4.12
CA HIS A 143 4.86 -23.45 -3.76
C HIS A 143 3.93 -22.23 -3.79
N LEU A 144 3.05 -22.15 -4.79
CA LEU A 144 2.07 -21.06 -4.88
C LEU A 144 1.03 -21.13 -3.76
N PHE A 145 0.63 -22.33 -3.35
CA PHE A 145 -0.20 -22.56 -2.17
C PHE A 145 0.46 -21.98 -0.93
N TRP A 146 1.69 -22.39 -0.62
CA TRP A 146 2.41 -21.92 0.56
C TRP A 146 2.75 -20.43 0.50
N ALA A 147 3.02 -19.89 -0.69
CA ALA A 147 3.18 -18.45 -0.87
C ALA A 147 1.91 -17.68 -0.48
N ASN A 148 0.73 -18.14 -0.89
CA ASN A 148 -0.53 -17.52 -0.51
C ASN A 148 -0.85 -17.70 0.98
N VAL A 149 -0.55 -18.86 1.57
CA VAL A 149 -0.67 -19.07 3.03
C VAL A 149 0.22 -18.08 3.78
N LEU A 150 1.47 -17.92 3.34
CA LEU A 150 2.43 -17.00 3.96
C LEU A 150 1.99 -15.55 3.78
N LEU A 151 1.51 -15.15 2.60
CA LEU A 151 0.98 -13.82 2.34
C LEU A 151 -0.26 -13.53 3.22
N ALA A 152 -1.18 -14.49 3.34
CA ALA A 152 -2.33 -14.37 4.24
C ALA A 152 -1.89 -14.18 5.69
N ALA A 153 -0.98 -15.03 6.17
CA ALA A 153 -0.46 -14.96 7.53
C ALA A 153 0.30 -13.64 7.80
N PHE A 154 1.09 -13.19 6.84
CA PHE A 154 1.83 -11.93 6.93
C PHE A 154 0.86 -10.74 6.98
N HIS A 155 -0.16 -10.70 6.12
CA HIS A 155 -1.18 -9.64 6.14
C HIS A 155 -2.11 -9.69 7.37
N CYS A 156 -2.10 -10.80 8.12
CA CYS A 156 -2.76 -10.92 9.43
C CYS A 156 -1.92 -10.36 10.60
N LEU A 157 -0.66 -9.95 10.39
CA LEU A 157 0.13 -9.34 11.44
C LEU A 157 -0.44 -7.95 11.80
N PRO A 158 -0.61 -7.63 13.10
CA PRO A 158 -1.23 -6.39 13.55
C PRO A 158 -0.27 -5.19 13.49
N ILE A 159 0.40 -5.00 12.36
CA ILE A 159 1.38 -3.94 12.10
C ILE A 159 1.03 -3.21 10.80
N LEU A 160 1.24 -1.90 10.76
CA LEU A 160 1.19 -1.10 9.54
C LEU A 160 2.43 -1.38 8.68
N PRO A 161 2.32 -1.27 7.35
CA PRO A 161 1.12 -0.91 6.56
C PRO A 161 0.18 -2.10 6.27
N LEU A 162 0.37 -3.26 6.91
CA LEU A 162 -0.37 -4.49 6.62
C LEU A 162 -1.85 -4.38 7.02
N ASP A 163 -2.66 -5.24 6.42
CA ASP A 163 -4.12 -5.16 6.52
C ASP A 163 -4.63 -5.30 7.95
N ALA A 164 -4.16 -6.30 8.69
CA ALA A 164 -4.55 -6.45 10.09
C ALA A 164 -4.07 -5.26 10.95
N GLY A 165 -2.94 -4.62 10.63
CA GLY A 165 -2.55 -3.36 11.27
C GLY A 165 -3.56 -2.25 11.03
N ARG A 166 -4.04 -2.08 9.79
CA ARG A 166 -5.09 -1.13 9.42
C ARG A 166 -6.41 -1.46 10.13
N ALA A 167 -6.78 -2.74 10.18
CA ALA A 167 -7.97 -3.21 10.89
C ALA A 167 -7.89 -2.95 12.40
N VAL A 168 -6.75 -3.26 13.03
CA VAL A 168 -6.52 -3.01 14.47
C VAL A 168 -6.56 -1.53 14.78
N ARG A 169 -5.92 -0.69 13.95
CA ARG A 169 -6.02 0.78 14.06
C ARG A 169 -7.48 1.23 14.01
N ALA A 170 -8.21 0.80 12.98
CA ALA A 170 -9.58 1.22 12.76
C ALA A 170 -10.49 0.75 13.90
N PHE A 171 -10.28 -0.47 14.40
CA PHE A 171 -10.99 -0.99 15.56
C PHE A 171 -10.70 -0.18 16.82
N ALA A 172 -9.43 0.11 17.12
CA ALA A 172 -9.04 0.94 18.27
C ALA A 172 -9.60 2.38 18.15
N ALA A 173 -9.69 2.93 16.94
CA ALA A 173 -10.28 4.23 16.67
C ALA A 173 -11.81 4.31 16.92
N MET A 174 -12.47 3.19 17.26
CA MET A 174 -13.86 3.21 17.76
C MET A 174 -13.96 3.69 19.22
N SER A 175 -12.91 3.47 20.01
CA SER A 175 -12.86 3.83 21.44
C SER A 175 -11.90 4.96 21.76
N THR A 176 -11.06 5.38 20.81
CA THR A 176 -10.11 6.50 20.97
C THR A 176 -10.02 7.33 19.69
N SER A 177 -9.18 8.38 19.68
CA SER A 177 -8.95 9.17 18.49
C SER A 177 -8.18 8.36 17.43
N ARG A 178 -8.46 8.61 16.15
CA ARG A 178 -7.76 7.95 15.04
C ARG A 178 -6.26 8.17 15.10
N LEU A 179 -5.81 9.37 15.50
CA LEU A 179 -4.39 9.67 15.70
C LEU A 179 -3.77 8.75 16.74
N ARG A 180 -4.36 8.65 17.93
CA ARG A 180 -3.82 7.83 19.01
C ARG A 180 -3.83 6.34 18.67
N ALA A 181 -4.86 5.87 17.97
CA ALA A 181 -4.89 4.50 17.44
C ALA A 181 -3.74 4.26 16.45
N THR A 182 -3.50 5.18 15.51
CA THR A 182 -2.39 5.06 14.55
C THR A 182 -1.04 5.09 15.24
N GLU A 183 -0.82 5.97 16.22
CA GLU A 183 0.43 6.05 17.00
C GLU A 183 0.78 4.71 17.67
N VAL A 184 -0.19 4.09 18.35
CA VAL A 184 0.00 2.81 19.03
C VAL A 184 0.37 1.72 18.04
N VAL A 185 -0.35 1.61 16.91
CA VAL A 185 -0.08 0.57 15.92
C VAL A 185 1.23 0.85 15.17
N ALA A 186 1.57 2.10 14.86
CA ALA A 186 2.83 2.47 14.22
C ALA A 186 4.04 2.18 15.12
N ALA A 187 3.91 2.38 16.44
CA ALA A 187 4.92 1.97 17.41
C ALA A 187 5.13 0.44 17.39
N LEU A 188 4.04 -0.34 17.43
CA LEU A 188 4.09 -1.80 17.29
C LEU A 188 4.74 -2.23 15.96
N SER A 189 4.46 -1.51 14.89
CA SER A 189 5.04 -1.75 13.56
C SER A 189 6.54 -1.49 13.51
N THR A 190 7.00 -0.47 14.23
CA THR A 190 8.43 -0.16 14.38
C THR A 190 9.15 -1.29 15.11
N PHE A 191 8.56 -1.82 16.19
CA PHE A 191 9.10 -3.01 16.87
C PHE A 191 9.09 -4.24 15.96
N GLY A 192 8.00 -4.48 15.23
CA GLY A 192 7.87 -5.59 14.28
C GLY A 192 8.91 -5.52 13.15
N ALA A 193 9.12 -4.33 12.58
CA ALA A 193 10.15 -4.09 11.59
C ALA A 193 11.56 -4.31 12.15
N GLY A 194 11.84 -3.84 13.37
CA GLY A 194 13.11 -4.11 14.05
C GLY A 194 13.35 -5.60 14.26
N PHE A 195 12.33 -6.34 14.71
CA PHE A 195 12.40 -7.80 14.84
C PHE A 195 12.67 -8.48 13.49
N LEU A 196 11.95 -8.09 12.43
CA LEU A 196 12.17 -8.62 11.08
C LEU A 196 13.58 -8.32 10.55
N LEU A 197 14.14 -7.16 10.87
CA LEU A 197 15.50 -6.80 10.46
C LEU A 197 16.54 -7.66 11.18
N ILE A 198 16.36 -7.91 12.48
CA ILE A 198 17.23 -8.84 13.23
C ILE A 198 17.04 -10.26 12.67
N ALA A 199 15.79 -10.68 12.41
CA ALA A 199 15.47 -11.95 11.75
C ALA A 199 16.22 -12.13 10.42
N ALA A 200 16.24 -11.09 9.59
CA ALA A 200 16.90 -11.07 8.30
C ALA A 200 18.41 -11.37 8.39
N VAL A 201 19.08 -10.85 9.42
CA VAL A 201 20.54 -10.99 9.58
C VAL A 201 20.92 -12.23 10.39
N ALA A 202 20.26 -12.45 11.54
CA ALA A 202 20.68 -13.47 12.51
C ALA A 202 20.14 -14.87 12.18
N TRP A 203 18.97 -14.98 11.54
CA TRP A 203 18.35 -16.28 11.24
C TRP A 203 18.30 -16.59 9.74
N PHE A 204 17.74 -15.68 8.93
CA PHE A 204 17.48 -15.97 7.51
C PHE A 204 18.67 -15.67 6.59
N ARG A 205 19.58 -14.79 6.99
CA ARG A 205 20.68 -14.26 6.16
C ARG A 205 20.19 -13.82 4.76
N SER A 206 19.00 -13.22 4.71
CA SER A 206 18.29 -12.91 3.46
C SER A 206 18.15 -11.39 3.29
N PRO A 207 18.78 -10.79 2.26
CA PRO A 207 18.60 -9.37 1.94
C PRO A 207 17.14 -9.00 1.69
N LEU A 208 16.34 -9.90 1.10
CA LEU A 208 14.93 -9.67 0.82
C LEU A 208 14.10 -9.49 2.09
N VAL A 209 14.38 -10.28 3.14
CA VAL A 209 13.72 -10.11 4.45
C VAL A 209 14.13 -8.77 5.08
N GLY A 210 15.40 -8.37 4.93
CA GLY A 210 15.88 -7.07 5.41
C GLY A 210 15.21 -5.90 4.69
N VAL A 211 15.07 -5.97 3.37
CA VAL A 211 14.33 -4.98 2.58
C VAL A 211 12.87 -4.93 3.00
N THR A 212 12.23 -6.08 3.21
CA THR A 212 10.85 -6.17 3.71
C THR A 212 10.70 -5.47 5.06
N ALA A 213 11.64 -5.69 5.98
CA ALA A 213 11.65 -5.03 7.29
C ALA A 213 11.70 -3.50 7.18
N VAL A 214 12.58 -2.98 6.30
CA VAL A 214 12.68 -1.53 6.03
C VAL A 214 11.37 -0.99 5.47
N LEU A 215 10.71 -1.72 4.58
CA LEU A 215 9.46 -1.28 3.96
C LEU A 215 8.29 -1.29 4.94
N VAL A 216 8.22 -2.28 5.83
CA VAL A 216 7.24 -2.28 6.94
C VAL A 216 7.44 -1.03 7.81
N TYR A 217 8.69 -0.70 8.15
CA TYR A 217 8.98 0.52 8.91
C TYR A 217 8.55 1.78 8.16
N LEU A 218 8.96 1.94 6.90
CA LEU A 218 8.65 3.13 6.11
C LEU A 218 7.14 3.29 5.90
N GLY A 219 6.42 2.21 5.58
CA GLY A 219 4.97 2.25 5.41
C GLY A 219 4.23 2.60 6.71
N ALA A 220 4.72 2.14 7.86
CA ALA A 220 4.17 2.55 9.15
C ALA A 220 4.38 4.05 9.44
N GLN A 221 5.56 4.59 9.09
CA GLN A 221 5.83 6.03 9.25
C GLN A 221 4.99 6.88 8.29
N GLU A 222 4.74 6.40 7.07
CA GLU A 222 3.88 7.09 6.11
C GLU A 222 2.43 7.19 6.58
N ASP A 223 1.86 6.09 7.08
CA ASP A 223 0.50 6.08 7.64
C ASP A 223 0.39 6.99 8.88
N LEU A 224 1.41 7.01 9.73
CA LEU A 224 1.49 7.87 10.90
C LEU A 224 1.57 9.36 10.50
N GLY A 225 2.51 9.71 9.61
CA GLY A 225 2.69 11.09 9.14
C GLY A 225 1.45 11.64 8.45
N THR A 226 0.79 10.83 7.63
CA THR A 226 -0.49 11.18 6.99
C THR A 226 -1.57 11.45 8.03
N THR A 227 -1.67 10.63 9.08
CA THR A 227 -2.67 10.83 10.13
C THR A 227 -2.39 12.07 10.98
N TRP A 228 -1.11 12.32 11.33
CA TRP A 228 -0.67 13.51 12.05
C TRP A 228 -1.04 14.79 11.31
N TYR A 229 -0.78 14.83 10.00
CA TYR A 229 -1.11 15.96 9.16
C TYR A 229 -2.62 16.31 9.21
N PHE A 230 -3.49 15.31 9.01
CA PHE A 230 -4.94 15.52 9.06
C PHE A 230 -5.45 15.85 10.47
N ALA A 231 -4.77 15.39 11.53
CA ALA A 231 -5.10 15.76 12.90
C ALA A 231 -4.71 17.22 13.20
N GLY A 232 -3.54 17.66 12.74
CA GLY A 232 -3.06 19.04 12.88
C GLY A 232 -4.01 20.06 12.23
N ILE A 233 -4.47 19.78 11.01
CA ILE A 233 -5.48 20.60 10.32
C ILE A 233 -6.78 20.73 11.13
N ARG A 234 -7.17 19.68 11.87
CA ARG A 234 -8.44 19.65 12.62
C ARG A 234 -8.38 20.30 14.00
N HIS A 235 -7.21 20.38 14.64
CA HIS A 235 -7.13 20.71 16.08
C HIS A 235 -6.33 21.97 16.41
N ALA A 236 -5.42 22.43 15.53
CA ALA A 236 -4.68 23.67 15.77
C ALA A 236 -4.47 24.46 14.47
N PRO A 237 -5.51 25.18 13.99
CA PRO A 237 -5.39 26.03 12.80
C PRO A 237 -4.31 27.12 12.93
N ASP A 238 -3.86 27.42 14.15
CA ASP A 238 -2.96 28.53 14.49
C ASP A 238 -1.56 28.09 15.00
N GLU A 239 -1.27 26.79 15.17
CA GLU A 239 0.04 26.27 15.66
C GLU A 239 0.87 25.52 14.58
N LEU A 240 0.45 25.57 13.31
CA LEU A 240 1.04 24.79 12.20
C LEU A 240 2.41 25.31 11.71
N THR A 241 3.16 26.08 12.50
CA THR A 241 4.45 26.66 12.10
C THR A 241 5.60 25.65 11.95
N ASP A 242 5.48 24.45 12.52
CA ASP A 242 6.58 23.45 12.57
C ASP A 242 6.26 22.08 11.92
N ALA A 243 5.17 21.94 11.16
CA ALA A 243 4.88 20.68 10.47
C ALA A 243 5.78 20.49 9.24
N PRO A 244 6.49 19.35 9.08
CA PRO A 244 7.32 19.10 7.91
C PRO A 244 6.46 19.10 6.64
N ALA A 245 6.95 19.78 5.61
CA ALA A 245 6.28 19.96 4.33
C ALA A 245 6.02 18.62 3.63
N ALA A 246 4.84 18.04 3.84
CA ALA A 246 4.36 16.88 3.09
C ALA A 246 3.66 17.34 1.80
N VAL A 247 4.01 16.69 0.68
CA VAL A 247 3.45 16.97 -0.65
C VAL A 247 2.02 16.45 -0.72
N VAL A 248 1.04 17.33 -0.61
CA VAL A 248 -0.38 16.98 -0.82
C VAL A 248 -0.71 17.02 -2.32
N PRO A 249 -1.40 16.00 -2.87
CA PRO A 249 -1.95 16.09 -4.21
C PRO A 249 -2.95 17.26 -4.31
N VAL A 250 -2.63 18.24 -5.14
CA VAL A 250 -3.37 19.51 -5.26
C VAL A 250 -4.85 19.28 -5.59
N ASP A 251 -5.17 18.20 -6.30
CA ASP A 251 -6.54 17.80 -6.66
C ASP A 251 -7.42 17.41 -5.46
N GLN A 252 -6.81 17.01 -4.33
CA GLN A 252 -7.54 16.72 -3.10
C GLN A 252 -7.80 17.98 -2.26
N VAL A 253 -7.04 19.06 -2.52
CA VAL A 253 -7.17 20.35 -1.84
C VAL A 253 -8.05 21.30 -2.63
N VAL A 254 -8.09 21.21 -3.95
CA VAL A 254 -8.88 22.12 -4.80
C VAL A 254 -10.38 21.81 -4.66
N THR A 255 -11.09 22.72 -3.99
CA THR A 255 -12.56 22.70 -3.90
C THR A 255 -13.16 23.75 -4.85
N PRO A 256 -14.45 23.63 -5.24
CA PRO A 256 -15.08 24.57 -6.17
C PRO A 256 -15.02 26.03 -5.71
N ASP A 257 -14.99 26.26 -4.40
CA ASP A 257 -14.97 27.59 -3.77
C ASP A 257 -13.61 28.30 -3.85
N CYS A 258 -12.54 27.61 -4.23
CA CYS A 258 -11.20 28.19 -4.38
C CYS A 258 -10.70 28.15 -5.83
N ARG A 259 -11.56 27.78 -6.78
CA ARG A 259 -11.23 27.87 -8.21
C ARG A 259 -11.27 29.33 -8.67
N PRO A 260 -10.30 29.78 -9.48
CA PRO A 260 -10.37 31.08 -10.10
C PRO A 260 -11.53 31.12 -11.10
N ASP A 261 -12.17 32.28 -11.22
CA ASP A 261 -13.27 32.49 -12.17
C ASP A 261 -12.77 32.52 -13.62
N GLU A 262 -11.49 32.89 -13.81
CA GLU A 262 -10.84 32.95 -15.12
C GLU A 262 -10.21 31.59 -15.47
N PRO A 263 -10.51 31.03 -16.67
CA PRO A 263 -10.04 29.71 -17.08
C PRO A 263 -8.54 29.62 -17.35
N ASP A 264 -7.86 30.74 -17.61
CA ASP A 264 -6.41 30.80 -17.87
C ASP A 264 -5.63 31.43 -16.70
N PHE A 265 -6.26 31.50 -15.52
CA PHE A 265 -5.68 32.17 -14.35
C PHE A 265 -4.34 31.57 -13.95
N THR A 266 -3.35 32.45 -13.83
CA THR A 266 -2.03 32.14 -13.27
C THR A 266 -1.80 33.04 -12.06
N GLY A 267 -1.62 32.43 -10.89
CA GLY A 267 -1.56 33.17 -9.64
C GLY A 267 -1.93 32.31 -8.45
N PHE A 268 -2.32 32.93 -7.34
CA PHE A 268 -2.68 32.21 -6.12
C PHE A 268 -4.15 32.42 -5.76
N THR A 269 -4.84 31.34 -5.42
CA THR A 269 -6.16 31.44 -4.77
C THR A 269 -6.11 30.88 -3.36
N TRP A 270 -6.98 31.39 -2.50
CA TRP A 270 -7.06 30.94 -1.11
C TRP A 270 -8.16 29.90 -0.95
N ASN A 271 -7.81 28.71 -0.50
CA ASN A 271 -8.81 27.74 -0.05
C ASN A 271 -9.17 27.98 1.42
N ARG A 272 -10.38 28.46 1.68
CA ARG A 272 -10.85 28.73 3.06
C ARG A 272 -11.04 27.48 3.91
N ARG A 273 -11.41 26.35 3.30
CA ARG A 273 -11.62 25.07 4.00
C ARG A 273 -10.31 24.41 4.39
N ALA A 274 -9.32 24.46 3.51
CA ALA A 274 -8.01 23.85 3.72
C ALA A 274 -6.97 24.81 4.34
N ARG A 275 -7.25 26.12 4.34
CA ARG A 275 -6.32 27.21 4.74
C ARG A 275 -4.98 27.12 4.01
N LEU A 276 -5.01 26.89 2.70
CA LEU A 276 -3.83 26.78 1.85
C LEU A 276 -3.94 27.76 0.68
N TRP A 277 -2.79 28.29 0.27
CA TRP A 277 -2.67 28.98 -1.00
C TRP A 277 -2.47 27.95 -2.10
N ILE A 278 -3.34 27.98 -3.11
CA ILE A 278 -3.24 27.16 -4.29
C ILE A 278 -2.59 27.99 -5.38
N GLU A 279 -1.43 27.56 -5.85
CA GLU A 279 -0.79 28.11 -7.04
C GLU A 279 -1.47 27.55 -8.28
N TRP A 280 -1.84 28.43 -9.21
CA TRP A 280 -2.42 28.13 -10.51
C TRP A 280 -1.46 28.56 -11.61
N ARG A 281 -1.37 27.77 -12.67
CA ARG A 281 -0.76 28.14 -13.95
C ARG A 281 -1.67 27.69 -15.06
N ASP A 282 -2.07 28.63 -15.92
CA ASP A 282 -2.97 28.40 -17.05
C ASP A 282 -4.24 27.64 -16.63
N GLY A 283 -4.86 28.07 -15.51
CA GLY A 283 -6.06 27.46 -14.95
C GLY A 283 -5.89 26.08 -14.34
N GLN A 284 -4.68 25.52 -14.33
CA GLN A 284 -4.38 24.25 -13.68
C GLN A 284 -3.72 24.49 -12.32
N PRO A 285 -4.16 23.79 -11.26
CA PRO A 285 -3.58 23.97 -9.94
C PRO A 285 -2.28 23.16 -9.84
N VAL A 286 -1.17 23.84 -9.53
CA VAL A 286 0.21 23.33 -9.65
C VAL A 286 0.79 22.93 -8.30
N SER A 287 0.53 23.72 -7.27
CA SER A 287 1.00 23.46 -5.91
C SER A 287 0.00 23.98 -4.88
N ALA A 288 -0.02 23.36 -3.70
CA ALA A 288 -0.80 23.84 -2.56
C ALA A 288 0.19 24.04 -1.41
N ASN A 289 0.44 25.30 -1.07
CA ASN A 289 1.45 25.66 -0.10
C ASN A 289 0.79 26.34 1.10
N ALA A 290 1.20 25.91 2.30
CA ALA A 290 1.16 26.75 3.47
C ALA A 290 2.33 27.73 3.34
N LEU A 291 2.25 28.72 2.45
CA LEU A 291 3.32 29.70 2.31
C LEU A 291 3.49 30.42 3.66
N ILE A 292 4.74 30.38 4.13
CA ILE A 292 5.30 30.98 5.33
C ILE A 292 5.08 32.50 5.25
N GLY A 293 4.26 33.05 6.16
CA GLY A 293 4.01 34.48 6.26
C GLY A 293 2.60 34.77 6.76
N ASP A 294 2.53 35.25 8.01
CA ASP A 294 1.40 35.79 8.77
C ASP A 294 0.11 36.00 7.96
N GLY A 295 -0.67 34.91 7.83
CA GLY A 295 -1.88 34.85 7.01
C GLY A 295 -3.04 35.67 7.58
N ARG A 296 -3.02 36.97 7.36
CA ARG A 296 -4.24 37.80 7.29
C ARG A 296 -4.41 38.33 5.87
N PRO A 297 -5.64 38.44 5.35
CA PRO A 297 -5.89 39.31 4.21
C PRO A 297 -5.48 40.76 4.52
#